data_AF-A0A928FHC6-F1
#
_entry.id   AF-A0A928FHC6-F1
#
_cell.length_a   1.000
_cell.length_b   1.000
_cell.length_c   1.000
_cell.angle_alpha   90.00
_cell.angle_beta   90.00
_cell.angle_gamma   90.00
#
_symmetry.space_group_name_H-M   'P 1'
#
loop_
_entity.id
_entity.type
_entity.pdbx_description
1 polymer ?
#
loop_
_entity_poly.entity_id
_entity_poly.type
_entity_poly.pdbx_seq_one_letter_code
_entity_poly.pdbx_strand_id
1 'polypeptide(L)'
;MKKRKITSKLLAVVMILLTVFLTSCGGGNMTDETARAELERLLPISYELNEIFWGKGLPYVDDGSGNRYMPVSPDCPYQSVNDILDKASTVFAEEYLNDIKGGIFTDGDGFEPRYFDLNGVLMVDKTNVGFNVKGNVLIETAKIKDQNRGMCVVKAEYADGGKTEISLVLSDGVWYLNSPSY
;
A
#
# COMPACT_ATOMS: atom_id res chain seq x y z
N MET A 1 -24.55 -42.63 38.80
CA MET A 1 -23.37 -41.75 38.66
C MET A 1 -23.71 -40.57 37.76
N LYS A 2 -23.28 -39.36 38.17
CA LYS A 2 -23.67 -38.05 37.63
C LYS A 2 -23.19 -37.82 36.18
N LYS A 3 -24.10 -37.26 35.35
CA LYS A 3 -23.83 -36.70 34.02
C LYS A 3 -22.87 -35.51 34.10
N ARG A 4 -21.83 -35.47 33.27
CA ARG A 4 -21.05 -34.25 33.00
C ARG A 4 -21.39 -33.75 31.59
N LYS A 5 -22.17 -32.67 31.55
CA LYS A 5 -22.42 -31.85 30.36
C LYS A 5 -21.13 -31.06 30.10
N ILE A 6 -20.48 -31.31 28.97
CA ILE A 6 -19.39 -30.45 28.49
C ILE A 6 -20.07 -29.21 27.92
N THR A 7 -19.97 -28.10 28.66
CA THR A 7 -20.54 -26.81 28.30
C THR A 7 -19.74 -26.19 27.16
N SER A 8 -20.39 -26.17 25.99
CA SER A 8 -20.07 -25.40 24.80
C SER A 8 -20.02 -23.90 25.10
N LYS A 9 -18.85 -23.38 25.50
CA LYS A 9 -18.57 -21.93 25.64
C LYS A 9 -17.12 -21.62 25.27
N LEU A 10 -16.74 -21.86 24.03
CA LEU A 10 -15.49 -21.31 23.47
C LEU A 10 -15.54 -21.22 21.94
N LEU A 11 -16.66 -20.73 21.38
CA LEU A 11 -16.82 -20.58 19.93
C LEU A 11 -17.64 -19.34 19.53
N ALA A 12 -17.54 -18.26 20.31
CA ALA A 12 -18.33 -17.04 20.07
C ALA A 12 -17.49 -15.74 20.04
N VAL A 13 -16.16 -15.83 20.08
CA VAL A 13 -15.28 -14.64 20.13
C VAL A 13 -14.49 -14.40 18.84
N VAL A 14 -14.44 -15.37 17.91
CA VAL A 14 -13.70 -15.23 16.64
C VAL A 14 -14.61 -14.77 15.48
N MET A 15 -15.93 -14.69 15.68
CA MET A 15 -16.91 -14.45 14.61
C MET A 15 -17.51 -13.03 14.60
N ILE A 16 -16.83 -12.03 15.19
CA ILE A 16 -17.29 -10.62 15.23
C ILE A 16 -16.37 -9.69 14.41
N LEU A 17 -15.26 -10.18 13.86
CA LEU A 17 -14.35 -9.39 12.99
C LEU A 17 -14.64 -9.53 11.49
N LEU A 18 -15.74 -10.19 11.10
CA LEU A 18 -16.07 -10.50 9.70
C LEU A 18 -17.37 -9.85 9.19
N THR A 19 -17.98 -8.93 9.94
CA THR A 19 -19.30 -8.35 9.60
C THR A 19 -19.28 -6.95 8.96
N VAL A 20 -18.19 -6.53 8.31
CA VAL A 20 -18.17 -5.24 7.57
C VAL A 20 -18.18 -5.40 6.04
N PHE A 21 -18.08 -6.62 5.49
CA PHE A 21 -17.92 -6.81 4.04
C PHE A 21 -19.21 -7.14 3.24
N LEU A 22 -20.37 -6.59 3.60
CA LEU A 22 -21.61 -6.83 2.82
C LEU A 22 -22.48 -5.57 2.64
N THR A 23 -21.91 -4.51 2.08
CA THR A 23 -22.65 -3.51 1.27
C THR A 23 -21.76 -2.92 0.19
N SER A 24 -21.37 -3.74 -0.79
CA SER A 24 -21.02 -3.23 -2.12
C SER A 24 -21.77 -4.05 -3.15
N CYS A 25 -23.10 -3.97 -3.09
CA CYS A 25 -23.96 -4.41 -4.18
C CYS A 25 -24.21 -3.19 -5.07
N GLY A 26 -23.50 -3.13 -6.21
CA GLY A 26 -23.99 -2.51 -7.44
C GLY A 26 -24.04 -0.98 -7.48
N GLY A 27 -23.08 -0.38 -8.21
CA GLY A 27 -23.34 0.79 -9.06
C GLY A 27 -23.82 2.08 -8.39
N GLY A 28 -23.65 2.23 -7.07
CA GLY A 28 -23.80 3.50 -6.38
C GLY A 28 -22.55 4.36 -6.56
N ASN A 29 -22.75 5.66 -6.76
CA ASN A 29 -21.68 6.65 -6.67
C ASN A 29 -21.00 6.54 -5.28
N MET A 30 -19.68 6.72 -5.24
CA MET A 30 -18.92 6.82 -4.00
C MET A 30 -19.53 7.92 -3.12
N THR A 31 -19.60 7.67 -1.80
CA THR A 31 -19.94 8.70 -0.79
C THR A 31 -18.69 9.15 -0.05
N ASP A 32 -18.72 10.34 0.56
CA ASP A 32 -17.59 10.83 1.35
C ASP A 32 -17.24 9.86 2.49
N GLU A 33 -18.24 9.26 3.14
CA GLU A 33 -18.03 8.27 4.22
C GLU A 33 -17.34 7.01 3.70
N THR A 34 -17.76 6.50 2.54
CA THR A 34 -17.14 5.32 1.91
C THR A 34 -15.71 5.64 1.47
N ALA A 35 -15.50 6.82 0.87
CA ALA A 35 -14.17 7.29 0.49
C ALA A 35 -13.23 7.37 1.70
N ARG A 36 -13.69 7.92 2.83
CA ARG A 36 -12.90 7.96 4.07
C ARG A 36 -12.53 6.57 4.57
N ALA A 37 -13.48 5.64 4.58
CA ALA A 37 -13.23 4.25 5.00
C ALA A 37 -12.21 3.54 4.09
N GLU A 38 -12.29 3.74 2.78
CA GLU A 38 -11.30 3.18 1.85
C GLU A 38 -9.93 3.83 2.03
N LEU A 39 -9.87 5.16 2.21
CA LEU A 39 -8.61 5.85 2.48
C LEU A 39 -7.97 5.42 3.81
N GLU A 40 -8.77 5.18 4.85
CA GLU A 40 -8.30 4.66 6.15
C GLU A 40 -7.67 3.27 6.00
N ARG A 41 -8.21 2.43 5.11
CA ARG A 41 -7.63 1.13 4.79
C ARG A 41 -6.36 1.23 3.94
N LEU A 42 -6.36 2.10 2.94
CA LEU A 42 -5.35 2.14 1.87
C LEU A 42 -4.11 2.97 2.26
N LEU A 43 -4.30 4.15 2.84
CA LEU A 43 -3.23 5.13 3.05
C LEU A 43 -2.11 4.64 4.00
N PRO A 44 -2.39 3.97 5.14
CA PRO A 44 -1.30 3.51 6.01
C PRO A 44 -0.33 2.56 5.29
N ILE A 45 -0.87 1.66 4.48
CA ILE A 45 -0.07 0.72 3.70
C ILE A 45 0.63 1.46 2.55
N SER A 46 -0.07 2.39 1.90
CA SER A 46 0.55 3.21 0.86
C SER A 46 1.73 4.02 1.38
N TYR A 47 1.69 4.56 2.60
CA TYR A 47 2.81 5.33 3.15
C TYR A 47 4.05 4.46 3.33
N GLU A 48 3.88 3.24 3.83
CA GLU A 48 4.95 2.25 3.92
C GLU A 48 5.54 1.93 2.54
N LEU A 49 4.68 1.65 1.55
CA LEU A 49 5.11 1.34 0.18
C LEU A 49 5.76 2.55 -0.51
N ASN A 50 5.30 3.77 -0.24
CA ASN A 50 5.90 4.98 -0.78
C ASN A 50 7.29 5.24 -0.19
N GLU A 51 7.54 4.87 1.06
CA GLU A 51 8.91 4.86 1.61
C GLU A 51 9.83 3.89 0.87
N ILE A 52 9.29 2.75 0.41
CA ILE A 52 10.04 1.75 -0.37
C ILE A 52 10.32 2.28 -1.78
N PHE A 53 9.30 2.81 -2.47
CA PHE A 53 9.41 3.24 -3.87
C PHE A 53 10.17 4.55 -4.01
N TRP A 54 9.80 5.55 -3.22
CA TRP A 54 10.22 6.95 -3.41
C TRP A 54 10.98 7.51 -2.22
N GLY A 55 10.78 6.96 -1.02
CA GLY A 55 11.39 7.43 0.22
C GLY A 55 12.75 6.80 0.52
N LYS A 56 13.03 6.56 1.80
CA LYS A 56 14.33 6.06 2.28
C LYS A 56 14.71 4.66 1.79
N GLY A 57 13.73 3.90 1.32
CA GLY A 57 13.90 2.53 0.84
C GLY A 57 13.96 1.49 1.95
N LEU A 58 14.22 0.25 1.55
CA LEU A 58 14.37 -0.87 2.49
C LEU A 58 15.72 -0.80 3.22
N PRO A 59 15.76 -1.22 4.50
CA PRO A 59 17.02 -1.34 5.23
C PRO A 59 17.90 -2.40 4.59
N TYR A 60 19.22 -2.20 4.63
CA TYR A 60 20.20 -3.12 4.03
C TYR A 60 21.36 -3.39 4.98
N VAL A 61 22.12 -4.45 4.68
CA VAL A 61 23.37 -4.79 5.38
C VAL A 61 24.55 -4.22 4.60
N ASP A 62 25.20 -3.18 5.13
CA ASP A 62 26.46 -2.67 4.55
C ASP A 62 27.63 -3.52 5.06
N ASP A 63 28.34 -4.16 4.13
CA ASP A 63 29.52 -4.97 4.39
C ASP A 63 30.84 -4.17 4.23
N GLY A 64 30.76 -2.88 3.93
CA GLY A 64 31.91 -2.01 3.69
C GLY A 64 32.57 -2.18 2.32
N SER A 65 32.02 -3.02 1.43
CA SER A 65 32.58 -3.31 0.10
C SER A 65 32.62 -2.11 -0.86
N GLY A 66 31.89 -1.04 -0.54
CA GLY A 66 31.70 0.10 -1.45
C GLY A 66 30.77 -0.19 -2.61
N ASN A 67 30.18 -1.39 -2.69
CA ASN A 67 29.22 -1.76 -3.73
C ASN A 67 27.99 -0.84 -3.71
N ARG A 68 27.44 -0.55 -4.90
CA ARG A 68 26.19 0.20 -5.07
C ARG A 68 25.00 -0.56 -4.51
N TYR A 69 24.92 -1.85 -4.80
CA TYR A 69 23.83 -2.71 -4.38
C TYR A 69 24.19 -3.50 -3.14
N MET A 70 23.29 -3.45 -2.16
CA MET A 70 23.43 -4.14 -0.89
C MET A 70 22.27 -5.10 -0.69
N PRO A 71 22.51 -6.25 -0.03
CA PRO A 71 21.43 -7.14 0.34
C PRO A 71 20.50 -6.44 1.34
N VAL A 72 19.19 -6.55 1.10
CA VAL A 72 18.18 -6.10 2.06
C VAL A 72 18.37 -6.85 3.39
N SER A 73 18.12 -6.14 4.49
CA SER A 73 18.27 -6.70 5.84
C SER A 73 17.42 -7.96 6.01
N PRO A 74 17.94 -9.04 6.62
CA PRO A 74 17.18 -10.27 6.86
C PRO A 74 16.00 -10.07 7.80
N ASP A 75 16.01 -9.01 8.62
CA ASP A 75 14.89 -8.65 9.51
C ASP A 75 13.79 -7.85 8.78
N CYS A 76 13.98 -7.52 7.50
CA CYS A 76 12.99 -6.83 6.69
C CYS A 76 11.83 -7.79 6.33
N PRO A 77 10.56 -7.36 6.42
CA PRO A 77 9.44 -8.21 6.01
C PRO A 77 9.38 -8.48 4.50
N TYR A 78 10.11 -7.73 3.68
CA TYR A 78 10.20 -7.92 2.24
C TYR A 78 11.56 -8.55 1.90
N GLN A 79 11.55 -9.73 1.29
CA GLN A 79 12.75 -10.51 0.97
C GLN A 79 12.88 -10.81 -0.52
N SER A 80 11.94 -10.34 -1.34
CA SER A 80 11.96 -10.42 -2.80
C SER A 80 11.22 -9.24 -3.43
N VAL A 81 11.46 -9.00 -4.73
CA VAL A 81 10.66 -8.02 -5.51
C VAL A 81 9.18 -8.40 -5.48
N ASN A 82 8.87 -9.69 -5.55
CA ASN A 82 7.50 -10.18 -5.51
C ASN A 82 6.81 -9.87 -4.18
N ASP A 83 7.49 -9.97 -3.03
CA ASP A 83 6.87 -9.61 -1.74
C ASP A 83 6.38 -8.16 -1.74
N ILE A 84 7.16 -7.25 -2.34
CA ILE A 84 6.82 -5.84 -2.45
C ILE A 84 5.64 -5.66 -3.39
N LEU A 85 5.69 -6.27 -4.58
CA LEU A 85 4.63 -6.14 -5.59
C LEU A 85 3.31 -6.77 -5.15
N ASP A 86 3.35 -7.92 -4.49
CA ASP A 86 2.19 -8.59 -3.94
C ASP A 86 1.52 -7.70 -2.88
N LYS A 87 2.31 -7.11 -1.98
CA LYS A 87 1.78 -6.15 -1.02
C LYS A 87 1.19 -4.92 -1.71
N ALA A 88 1.88 -4.38 -2.70
CA ALA A 88 1.44 -3.21 -3.45
C ALA A 88 0.14 -3.44 -4.22
N SER A 89 -0.08 -4.65 -4.74
CA SER A 89 -1.31 -5.06 -5.44
C SER A 89 -2.56 -5.04 -4.56
N THR A 90 -2.40 -5.04 -3.23
CA THR A 90 -3.53 -4.93 -2.29
C THR A 90 -4.00 -3.49 -2.08
N VAL A 91 -3.26 -2.52 -2.60
CA VAL A 91 -3.44 -1.09 -2.35
C VAL A 91 -3.61 -0.30 -3.64
N PHE A 92 -2.73 -0.54 -4.61
CA PHE A 92 -2.64 0.24 -5.82
C PHE A 92 -3.30 -0.46 -7.00
N ALA A 93 -3.86 0.34 -7.89
CA ALA A 93 -4.42 -0.11 -9.14
C ALA A 93 -3.31 -0.68 -10.04
N GLU A 94 -3.66 -1.67 -10.87
CA GLU A 94 -2.70 -2.32 -11.76
C GLU A 94 -1.99 -1.33 -12.70
N GLU A 95 -2.75 -0.37 -13.26
CA GLU A 95 -2.20 0.67 -14.14
C GLU A 95 -1.09 1.46 -13.44
N TYR A 96 -1.36 2.01 -12.26
CA TYR A 96 -0.35 2.73 -11.48
C TYR A 96 0.83 1.84 -11.05
N LEU A 97 0.59 0.57 -10.74
CA LEU A 97 1.67 -0.38 -10.44
C LEU A 97 2.57 -0.66 -11.64
N ASN A 98 2.05 -0.61 -12.86
CA ASN A 98 2.87 -0.80 -14.06
C ASN A 98 3.87 0.34 -14.25
N ASP A 99 3.47 1.58 -13.93
CA ASP A 99 4.39 2.72 -13.92
C ASP A 99 5.49 2.55 -12.85
N ILE A 100 5.10 2.11 -11.64
CA ILE A 100 6.05 1.81 -10.57
C ILE A 100 7.03 0.70 -10.98
N LYS A 101 6.53 -0.39 -11.59
CA LYS A 101 7.37 -1.50 -12.08
C LYS A 101 8.44 -1.03 -13.05
N GLY A 102 8.06 -0.18 -14.00
CA GLY A 102 9.00 0.41 -14.96
C GLY A 102 10.06 1.28 -14.29
N GLY A 103 9.69 2.12 -13.33
CA GLY A 103 10.62 3.08 -12.71
C GLY A 103 11.47 2.54 -11.57
N ILE A 104 11.01 1.51 -10.84
CA ILE A 104 11.63 1.05 -9.59
C ILE A 104 12.34 -0.29 -9.74
N PHE A 105 11.81 -1.19 -10.56
CA PHE A 105 12.21 -2.60 -10.59
C PHE A 105 12.81 -3.06 -11.92
N THR A 106 12.74 -2.23 -12.95
CA THR A 106 13.22 -2.58 -14.29
C THR A 106 14.49 -1.81 -14.62
N ASP A 107 15.46 -2.49 -15.24
CA ASP A 107 16.62 -1.86 -15.86
C ASP A 107 16.23 -1.33 -17.25
N GLY A 108 16.38 -0.02 -17.48
CA GLY A 108 15.95 0.58 -18.75
C GLY A 108 16.41 2.02 -18.96
N ASP A 109 16.60 2.42 -20.22
CA ASP A 109 16.86 3.79 -20.69
C ASP A 109 17.81 4.64 -19.83
N GLY A 110 18.90 4.03 -19.34
CA GLY A 110 19.92 4.72 -18.53
C GLY A 110 19.59 4.86 -17.05
N PHE A 111 18.54 4.20 -16.57
CA PHE A 111 18.19 4.08 -15.17
C PHE A 111 18.49 2.66 -14.66
N GLU A 112 19.23 2.60 -13.56
CA GLU A 112 19.45 1.36 -12.83
C GLU A 112 18.29 1.15 -11.83
N PRO A 113 17.77 -0.09 -11.69
CA PRO A 113 16.62 -0.35 -10.83
C PRO A 113 16.98 -0.08 -9.37
N ARG A 114 16.01 0.38 -8.60
CA ARG A 114 16.18 0.57 -7.16
C ARG A 114 16.28 -0.78 -6.43
N TYR A 115 15.52 -1.78 -6.88
CA TYR A 115 15.52 -3.12 -6.31
C TYR A 115 15.54 -4.18 -7.41
N PHE A 116 16.23 -5.29 -7.15
CA PHE A 116 16.16 -6.49 -7.97
C PHE A 116 16.55 -7.73 -7.17
N ASP A 117 16.10 -8.90 -7.63
CA ASP A 117 16.48 -10.17 -7.02
C ASP A 117 17.77 -10.70 -7.68
N LEU A 118 18.79 -10.98 -6.88
CA LEU A 118 20.05 -11.59 -7.32
C LEU A 118 20.28 -12.90 -6.57
N ASN A 119 20.24 -14.02 -7.29
CA ASN A 119 20.46 -15.35 -6.71
C ASN A 119 19.56 -15.65 -5.50
N GLY A 120 18.31 -15.18 -5.52
CA GLY A 120 17.33 -15.37 -4.44
C GLY A 120 17.50 -14.40 -3.26
N VAL A 121 18.30 -13.35 -3.41
CA VAL A 121 18.46 -12.28 -2.42
C VAL A 121 17.96 -10.98 -3.02
N LEU A 122 17.05 -10.30 -2.31
CA LEU A 122 16.63 -8.95 -2.67
C LEU A 122 17.77 -7.96 -2.45
N MET A 123 18.16 -7.27 -3.51
CA MET A 123 19.17 -6.23 -3.51
C MET A 123 18.53 -4.85 -3.57
N VAL A 124 19.11 -3.87 -2.90
CA VAL A 124 18.70 -2.45 -2.95
C VAL A 124 19.87 -1.56 -3.34
N ASP A 125 19.60 -0.57 -4.20
CA ASP A 125 20.54 0.49 -4.53
C ASP A 125 20.73 1.44 -3.34
N LYS A 126 21.88 1.33 -2.66
CA LYS A 126 22.19 2.16 -1.49
C LYS A 126 22.48 3.62 -1.84
N THR A 127 22.74 3.93 -3.12
CA THR A 127 23.02 5.29 -3.59
C THR A 127 21.75 6.07 -3.88
N ASN A 128 20.60 5.38 -3.96
CA ASN A 128 19.30 6.02 -4.10
C ASN A 128 18.84 6.57 -2.74
N VAL A 129 19.03 7.88 -2.55
CA VAL A 129 18.70 8.59 -1.30
C VAL A 129 17.19 8.85 -1.11
N GLY A 130 16.39 8.68 -2.15
CA GLY A 130 14.96 8.98 -2.15
C GLY A 130 14.60 10.43 -1.86
N PHE A 131 13.29 10.69 -1.80
CA PHE A 131 12.70 11.95 -1.37
C PHE A 131 12.18 11.84 0.06
N ASN A 132 11.95 12.96 0.72
CA ASN A 132 11.17 12.97 1.95
C ASN A 132 9.68 12.81 1.60
N VAL A 133 9.19 11.57 1.62
CA VAL A 133 7.78 11.23 1.40
C VAL A 133 6.99 11.57 2.67
N LYS A 134 6.04 12.50 2.58
CA LYS A 134 5.23 12.95 3.70
C LYS A 134 3.85 12.29 3.64
N GLY A 135 3.71 11.12 4.25
CA GLY A 135 2.39 10.53 4.47
C GLY A 135 1.75 11.08 5.74
N ASN A 136 0.74 11.95 5.66
CA ASN A 136 -0.11 12.38 6.78
C ASN A 136 -1.38 13.10 6.29
N VAL A 137 -2.09 12.49 5.35
CA VAL A 137 -3.41 12.98 4.93
C VAL A 137 -4.39 12.87 6.10
N LEU A 138 -5.08 13.97 6.37
CA LEU A 138 -6.16 14.08 7.34
C LEU A 138 -7.45 13.50 6.74
N ILE A 139 -7.71 12.23 6.99
CA ILE A 139 -8.83 11.49 6.38
C ILE A 139 -10.17 12.13 6.69
N GLU A 140 -10.35 12.72 7.87
CA GLU A 140 -11.58 13.42 8.26
C GLU A 140 -11.92 14.63 7.37
N THR A 141 -10.92 15.20 6.70
CA THR A 141 -11.11 16.32 5.76
C THR A 141 -11.48 15.84 4.36
N ALA A 142 -11.37 14.54 4.09
CA ALA A 142 -11.56 13.97 2.78
C ALA A 142 -13.01 14.13 2.29
N LYS A 143 -13.13 14.67 1.07
CA LYS A 143 -14.39 14.88 0.35
C LYS A 143 -14.23 14.55 -1.12
N ILE A 144 -15.26 13.96 -1.70
CA ILE A 144 -15.29 13.70 -3.14
C ILE A 144 -15.28 15.04 -3.88
N LYS A 145 -14.31 15.19 -4.76
CA LYS A 145 -14.21 16.32 -5.69
C LYS A 145 -14.89 15.99 -7.00
N ASP A 146 -14.62 14.81 -7.53
CA ASP A 146 -15.15 14.34 -8.81
C ASP A 146 -15.32 12.81 -8.76
N GLN A 147 -16.25 12.30 -9.54
CA GLN A 147 -16.41 10.86 -9.73
C GLN A 147 -17.13 10.55 -11.03
N ASN A 148 -16.71 9.44 -11.63
CA ASN A 148 -17.41 8.82 -12.74
C ASN A 148 -17.44 7.30 -12.52
N ARG A 149 -17.96 6.55 -13.50
CA ARG A 149 -18.18 5.12 -13.35
C ARG A 149 -16.87 4.37 -13.06
N GLY A 150 -16.69 4.01 -11.78
CA GLY A 150 -15.54 3.25 -11.30
C GLY A 150 -14.29 4.09 -11.00
N MET A 151 -14.38 5.41 -10.98
CA MET A 151 -13.28 6.30 -10.61
C MET A 151 -13.78 7.41 -9.68
N CYS A 152 -13.01 7.73 -8.66
CA CYS A 152 -13.30 8.80 -7.71
C CYS A 152 -12.04 9.60 -7.42
N VAL A 153 -12.15 10.93 -7.44
CA VAL A 153 -11.10 11.85 -6.98
C VAL A 153 -11.52 12.45 -5.66
N VAL A 154 -10.71 12.21 -4.63
CA VAL A 154 -10.94 12.68 -3.26
C VAL A 154 -9.97 13.81 -2.96
N LYS A 155 -10.50 14.97 -2.55
CA LYS A 155 -9.69 16.07 -2.04
C LYS A 155 -9.57 15.95 -0.53
N ALA A 156 -8.36 16.10 -0.01
CA ALA A 156 -8.08 16.09 1.42
C ALA A 156 -6.97 17.10 1.77
N GLU A 157 -6.77 17.31 3.07
CA GLU A 157 -5.71 18.16 3.61
C GLU A 157 -4.61 17.30 4.25
N TYR A 158 -3.37 17.78 4.23
CA TYR A 158 -2.28 17.23 5.03
C TYR A 158 -2.28 17.90 6.41
N ALA A 159 -1.67 17.24 7.40
CA ALA A 159 -1.51 17.79 8.74
C ALA A 159 -0.76 19.14 8.80
N ASP A 160 0.06 19.47 7.80
CA ASP A 160 0.76 20.76 7.68
C ASP A 160 -0.06 21.85 6.96
N GLY A 161 -1.32 21.58 6.65
CA GLY A 161 -2.24 22.50 5.96
C GLY A 161 -2.13 22.47 4.43
N GLY A 162 -1.25 21.63 3.87
CA GLY A 162 -1.22 21.34 2.43
C GLY A 162 -2.53 20.68 1.95
N LYS A 163 -2.78 20.71 0.64
CA LYS A 163 -3.95 20.05 0.04
C LYS A 163 -3.48 19.03 -0.99
N THR A 164 -4.22 17.92 -1.08
CA THR A 164 -3.96 16.85 -2.03
C THR A 164 -5.23 16.34 -2.68
N GLU A 165 -5.05 15.69 -3.82
CA GLU A 165 -6.09 14.99 -4.55
C GLU A 165 -5.64 13.56 -4.78
N ILE A 166 -6.46 12.62 -4.32
CA ILE A 166 -6.18 11.19 -4.34
C ILE A 166 -7.16 10.54 -5.30
N SER A 167 -6.63 9.85 -6.31
CA SER A 167 -7.43 9.11 -7.28
C SER A 167 -7.66 7.69 -6.76
N LEU A 168 -8.90 7.24 -6.83
CA LEU A 168 -9.34 5.89 -6.52
C LEU A 168 -10.01 5.28 -7.75
N VAL A 169 -9.74 3.99 -8.01
CA VAL A 169 -10.43 3.23 -9.06
C VAL A 169 -11.03 1.95 -8.48
N LEU A 170 -12.22 1.59 -8.98
CA LEU A 170 -12.95 0.40 -8.60
C LEU A 170 -12.62 -0.72 -9.57
N SER A 171 -11.99 -1.79 -9.09
CA SER A 171 -11.77 -3.02 -9.85
C SER A 171 -12.29 -4.21 -9.05
N ASP A 172 -13.06 -5.09 -9.70
CA ASP A 172 -13.63 -6.30 -9.08
C ASP A 172 -14.36 -6.05 -7.75
N GLY A 173 -15.00 -4.88 -7.62
CA GLY A 173 -15.74 -4.49 -6.42
C GLY A 173 -14.90 -3.93 -5.27
N VAL A 174 -13.59 -3.75 -5.47
CA VAL A 174 -12.64 -3.20 -4.50
C VAL A 174 -12.05 -1.88 -5.00
N TRP A 175 -11.91 -0.90 -4.12
CA TRP A 175 -11.27 0.37 -4.44
C TRP A 175 -9.76 0.31 -4.21
N TYR A 176 -9.01 0.88 -5.14
CA TYR A 176 -7.55 0.95 -5.15
C TYR A 176 -7.09 2.38 -5.37
N LEU A 177 -5.93 2.73 -4.82
CA LEU A 177 -5.25 3.99 -5.15
C LEU A 177 -4.74 3.95 -6.59
N ASN A 178 -5.06 4.97 -7.38
CA ASN A 178 -4.57 5.16 -8.74
C ASN A 178 -3.74 6.44 -8.87
N SER A 179 -3.07 6.83 -7.79
CA SER A 179 -2.17 7.98 -7.75
C SER A 179 -1.14 7.80 -6.64
N PRO A 180 -0.01 8.52 -6.71
CA PRO A 180 0.82 8.80 -5.54
C PRO A 180 -0.01 9.32 -4.36
N SER A 181 0.36 8.95 -3.14
CA SER A 181 -0.26 9.48 -1.92
C SER A 181 0.76 9.72 -0.80
N TYR A 182 1.81 10.47 -1.12
CA TYR A 182 2.91 10.82 -0.21
C TYR A 182 3.18 12.33 -0.16
#